data_AF-A0A960N3X8-F1
#
_entry.id   AF-A0A960N3X8-F1
#
_cell.length_a   1.000
_cell.length_b   1.000
_cell.length_c   1.000
_cell.angle_alpha   90.00
_cell.angle_beta   90.00
_cell.angle_gamma   90.00
#
_symmetry.space_group_name_H-M   'P 1'
#
loop_
_entity.id
_entity.type
_entity.pdbx_description
1 polymer ?
#
loop_
_entity_poly.entity_id
_entity_poly.type
_entity_poly.pdbx_seq_one_letter_code
_entity_poly.pdbx_strand_id
1 'polypeptide(L)'
;MFASYRPAIRGAFTDYGRAEFLRDLGSGTTVGIIALPLAIGFGIASGANPGQGLWTAIVAALAVALLGGSRFQIAGPTGAFVPVLAGIVAAHGYSGLVTATLMAGMLLVTMG
;
A
#
# COMPACT_ATOMS: atom_id res chain seq x y z
N MET A 1 -5.50 -4.13 22.76
CA MET A 1 -5.24 -3.68 21.38
C MET A 1 -4.46 -4.73 20.57
N PHE A 2 -3.24 -5.12 20.96
CA PHE A 2 -2.46 -6.15 20.24
C PHE A 2 -2.84 -7.62 20.53
N ALA A 3 -3.61 -7.89 21.58
CA ALA A 3 -3.97 -9.26 22.00
C ALA A 3 -4.81 -10.04 20.95
N SER A 4 -5.51 -9.34 20.05
CA SER A 4 -6.30 -9.96 18.97
C SER A 4 -5.67 -9.80 17.58
N TYR A 5 -4.50 -9.15 17.46
CA TYR A 5 -3.86 -8.95 16.17
C TYR A 5 -3.30 -10.27 15.63
N ARG A 6 -3.90 -10.75 14.54
CA ARG A 6 -3.55 -11.99 13.85
C ARG A 6 -3.21 -11.66 12.39
N PRO A 7 -1.93 -11.43 12.06
CA PRO A 7 -1.56 -11.17 10.67
C PRO A 7 -1.82 -12.43 9.83
N ALA A 8 -2.35 -12.23 8.62
CA ALA A 8 -2.72 -13.32 7.73
C ALA A 8 -1.53 -14.23 7.40
N ILE A 9 -0.32 -13.70 7.40
CA ILE A 9 0.92 -14.44 7.13
C ILE A 9 1.12 -15.65 8.06
N ARG A 10 0.62 -15.59 9.31
CA ARG A 10 0.74 -16.71 10.26
C ARG A 10 -0.04 -17.94 9.80
N GLY A 11 -1.16 -17.75 9.11
CA GLY A 11 -1.97 -18.83 8.56
C GLY A 11 -1.72 -19.09 7.07
N ALA A 12 -1.07 -18.16 6.37
CA ALA A 12 -0.93 -18.17 4.91
C ALA A 12 -0.22 -19.41 4.35
N PHE A 13 0.68 -20.01 5.14
CA PHE A 13 1.45 -21.18 4.73
C PHE A 13 0.84 -22.51 5.20
N THR A 14 -0.31 -22.49 5.88
CA THR A 14 -1.01 -23.72 6.29
C THR A 14 -1.62 -24.35 5.03
N ASP A 15 -1.24 -25.59 4.73
CA ASP A 15 -1.63 -26.32 3.51
C ASP A 15 -1.17 -25.66 2.19
N TYR A 16 -0.04 -24.94 2.20
CA TYR A 16 0.48 -24.26 1.01
C TYR A 16 1.22 -25.22 0.08
N GLY A 17 0.60 -25.55 -1.05
CA GLY A 17 1.14 -26.44 -2.07
C GLY A 17 1.69 -25.73 -3.30
N ARG A 18 2.16 -26.53 -4.26
CA ARG A 18 2.64 -26.04 -5.56
C ARG A 18 1.53 -25.39 -6.40
N ALA A 19 0.29 -25.87 -6.25
CA ALA A 19 -0.85 -25.35 -6.99
C ALA A 19 -1.22 -23.93 -6.52
N GLU A 20 -1.23 -23.71 -5.21
CA GLU A 20 -1.43 -22.40 -4.57
C GLU A 20 -0.31 -21.44 -4.98
N PHE A 21 0.95 -21.87 -4.91
CA PHE A 21 2.08 -21.05 -5.35
C PHE A 21 1.95 -20.58 -6.80
N LEU A 22 1.61 -21.48 -7.74
CA LEU A 22 1.46 -21.10 -9.15
C LEU A 22 0.28 -20.12 -9.35
N ARG A 23 -0.80 -20.26 -8.58
CA ARG A 23 -1.94 -19.34 -8.61
C ARG A 23 -1.59 -17.97 -8.04
N ASP A 24 -0.87 -17.93 -6.92
CA ASP A 24 -0.42 -16.69 -6.28
C ASP A 24 0.62 -15.97 -7.14
N LEU A 25 1.52 -16.72 -7.79
CA LEU A 25 2.49 -16.15 -8.73
C LEU A 25 1.80 -15.52 -9.95
N GLY A 26 0.84 -16.23 -10.54
CA GLY A 26 0.07 -15.73 -11.69
C GLY A 26 -0.77 -14.50 -11.36
N SER A 27 -1.48 -14.53 -10.23
CA SER A 27 -2.27 -13.39 -9.77
C SER A 27 -1.40 -12.20 -9.35
N GLY A 28 -0.31 -12.44 -8.62
CA GLY A 28 0.64 -11.41 -8.20
C GLY A 28 1.32 -10.72 -9.38
N THR A 29 1.70 -11.47 -10.42
CA THR A 29 2.26 -10.89 -11.66
C THR A 29 1.23 -10.03 -12.38
N THR A 30 0.00 -10.51 -12.52
CA THR A 30 -1.09 -9.77 -13.18
C THR A 30 -1.42 -8.48 -12.46
N VAL A 31 -1.58 -8.55 -11.12
CA VAL A 31 -1.83 -7.38 -10.28
C VAL A 31 -0.65 -6.42 -10.31
N GLY A 32 0.59 -6.92 -10.27
CA GLY A 32 1.80 -6.11 -10.33
C GLY A 32 1.90 -5.30 -11.62
N ILE A 33 1.64 -5.92 -12.76
CA ILE A 33 1.63 -5.24 -14.07
C ILE A 33 0.61 -4.10 -14.10
N ILE A 34 -0.57 -4.29 -13.50
CA ILE A 34 -1.61 -3.25 -13.42
C ILE A 34 -1.24 -2.17 -12.40
N ALA A 35 -0.62 -2.54 -11.29
CA ALA A 35 -0.28 -1.63 -10.19
C ALA A 35 0.83 -0.64 -10.57
N LEU A 36 1.80 -1.05 -11.39
CA LEU A 36 2.92 -0.18 -11.82
C LEU A 36 2.46 1.13 -12.48
N PRO A 37 1.65 1.13 -13.57
CA PRO A 37 1.18 2.37 -14.19
C PRO A 37 0.24 3.16 -13.29
N LEU A 38 -0.60 2.49 -12.48
CA LEU A 38 -1.48 3.17 -11.52
C LEU A 38 -0.70 3.93 -10.46
N ALA A 39 0.36 3.34 -9.91
CA ALA A 39 1.20 3.97 -8.89
C ALA A 39 1.91 5.22 -9.42
N ILE A 40 2.43 5.14 -10.65
CA ILE A 40 3.05 6.28 -11.33
C ILE A 40 2.00 7.37 -11.60
N GLY A 41 0.84 7.00 -12.15
CA GLY A 41 -0.24 7.94 -12.48
C GLY A 41 -0.78 8.67 -11.25
N PHE A 42 -1.05 7.95 -10.16
CA PHE A 42 -1.52 8.55 -8.91
C PHE A 42 -0.46 9.40 -8.22
N GLY A 43 0.82 9.03 -8.31
CA GLY A 43 1.93 9.86 -7.85
C GLY A 43 1.95 11.22 -8.56
N ILE A 44 1.91 11.20 -9.89
CA ILE A 44 1.90 12.43 -10.71
C ILE A 44 0.64 13.26 -10.41
N ALA A 45 -0.53 12.62 -10.37
CA ALA A 45 -1.80 13.30 -10.13
C ALA A 45 -1.91 13.93 -8.73
N SER A 46 -1.14 13.44 -7.77
CA SER A 46 -1.05 14.03 -6.41
C SER A 46 0.04 15.11 -6.29
N GLY A 47 0.76 15.43 -7.37
CA GLY A 47 1.84 16.43 -7.37
C GLY A 47 3.20 15.89 -6.91
N ALA A 48 3.36 14.56 -6.84
CA ALA A 48 4.62 13.89 -6.54
C ALA A 48 5.34 13.43 -7.82
N ASN A 49 6.63 13.14 -7.71
CA ASN A 49 7.40 12.58 -8.82
C ASN A 49 7.00 11.11 -9.10
N PRO A 50 7.11 10.63 -10.36
CA PRO A 50 6.78 9.25 -10.74
C PRO A 50 7.43 8.19 -9.84
N GLY A 51 8.71 8.37 -9.52
CA GLY A 51 9.46 7.45 -8.66
C GLY A 51 8.92 7.40 -7.23
N GLN A 52 8.38 8.51 -6.70
CA GLN A 52 7.82 8.54 -5.35
C GLN A 52 6.52 7.73 -5.27
N GLY A 53 5.66 7.81 -6.30
CA GLY A 53 4.46 6.97 -6.41
C GLY A 53 4.82 5.48 -6.45
N LEU A 54 5.83 5.13 -7.25
CA LEU A 54 6.31 3.75 -7.36
C LEU A 54 6.89 3.21 -6.04
N TRP A 55 7.79 3.97 -5.39
CA TRP A 55 8.37 3.57 -4.11
C TRP A 55 7.30 3.40 -3.04
N THR A 56 6.32 4.29 -3.00
CA THR A 56 5.20 4.20 -2.06
C THR A 56 4.40 2.91 -2.26
N ALA A 57 4.12 2.54 -3.52
CA ALA A 57 3.43 1.29 -3.82
C ALA A 57 4.22 0.04 -3.36
N ILE A 58 5.52 -0.01 -3.64
CA ILE A 58 6.38 -1.15 -3.26
C ILE A 58 6.44 -1.31 -1.74
N VAL A 59 6.71 -0.21 -1.01
CA VAL A 59 6.82 -0.23 0.45
C VAL A 59 5.49 -0.58 1.10
N ALA A 60 4.38 -0.01 0.61
CA ALA A 60 3.05 -0.31 1.12
C ALA A 60 2.67 -1.79 0.89
N ALA A 61 2.93 -2.32 -0.31
CA ALA A 61 2.66 -3.72 -0.65
C ALA A 61 3.45 -4.69 0.25
N LEU A 62 4.74 -4.42 0.49
CA LEU A 62 5.54 -5.23 1.41
C LEU A 62 5.04 -5.14 2.84
N ALA A 63 4.72 -3.94 3.32
CA ALA A 63 4.19 -3.74 4.67
C ALA A 63 2.87 -4.51 4.88
N VAL A 64 1.95 -4.46 3.91
CA VAL A 64 0.66 -5.16 4.00
C VAL A 64 0.80 -6.67 3.77
N ALA A 65 1.73 -7.13 2.93
CA ALA A 65 2.01 -8.56 2.82
C ALA A 65 2.47 -9.18 4.16
N LEU A 66 3.22 -8.42 4.97
CA LEU A 66 3.72 -8.87 6.28
C LEU A 66 2.74 -8.64 7.42
N LEU A 67 2.09 -7.47 7.45
CA LEU A 67 1.29 -6.99 8.59
C LEU A 67 -0.22 -7.00 8.32
N GLY A 68 -0.65 -7.35 7.11
CA GLY A 68 -2.06 -7.33 6.70
C GLY A 68 -2.92 -8.38 7.39
N GLY A 69 -4.23 -8.12 7.41
CA GLY A 69 -5.24 -9.00 8.02
C GLY A 69 -5.82 -10.03 7.05
N SER A 70 -5.55 -9.91 5.74
CA SER A 70 -6.09 -10.80 4.71
C SER A 70 -5.01 -11.28 3.74
N ARG A 71 -5.12 -12.53 3.30
CA ARG A 71 -4.21 -13.18 2.34
C ARG A 71 -4.28 -12.60 0.92
N PHE A 72 -5.33 -11.85 0.62
CA PHE A 72 -5.59 -11.28 -0.71
C PHE A 72 -5.52 -9.74 -0.70
N GLN A 73 -5.04 -9.15 0.39
CA GLN A 73 -4.98 -7.71 0.52
C GLN A 73 -3.84 -7.15 -0.32
N ILE A 74 -4.13 -6.13 -1.12
CA ILE A 74 -3.16 -5.39 -1.93
C ILE A 74 -3.11 -3.97 -1.39
N ALA A 75 -1.91 -3.42 -1.27
CA ALA A 75 -1.70 -2.05 -0.83
C ALA A 75 -0.91 -1.26 -1.86
N GLY A 76 -1.22 0.02 -1.95
CA GLY A 76 -0.62 0.97 -2.87
C GLY A 76 -1.35 2.31 -2.83
N PRO A 77 -0.88 3.30 -3.61
CA PRO A 77 -1.57 4.58 -3.73
C PRO A 77 -2.99 4.36 -4.26
N THR A 78 -3.98 4.95 -3.59
CA THR A 78 -5.39 4.77 -3.91
C THR A 78 -5.93 6.01 -4.61
N GLY A 79 -6.58 5.83 -5.77
CA GLY A 79 -7.14 6.92 -6.57
C GLY A 79 -8.07 7.85 -5.77
N ALA A 80 -8.86 7.30 -4.85
CA ALA A 80 -9.77 8.07 -3.99
C ALA A 80 -9.06 9.11 -3.09
N PHE A 81 -7.79 8.87 -2.73
CA PHE A 81 -7.01 9.80 -1.91
C PHE A 81 -6.25 10.84 -2.72
N VAL A 82 -6.13 10.69 -4.05
CA VAL A 82 -5.35 11.57 -4.91
C VAL A 82 -5.75 13.05 -4.78
N PRO A 83 -7.05 13.45 -4.77
CA PRO A 83 -7.43 14.85 -4.60
C PRO A 83 -7.01 15.43 -3.25
N VAL A 84 -7.03 14.62 -2.18
CA VAL A 84 -6.61 15.05 -0.84
C VAL A 84 -5.10 15.31 -0.82
N LEU A 85 -4.31 14.37 -1.37
CA LEU A 85 -2.86 14.52 -1.46
C LEU A 85 -2.47 15.71 -2.35
N ALA A 86 -3.14 15.87 -3.50
CA ALA A 86 -2.95 17.01 -4.39
C ALA A 86 -3.25 18.34 -3.68
N GLY A 87 -4.34 18.41 -2.91
CA GLY A 87 -4.67 19.58 -2.10
C GLY A 87 -3.61 19.91 -1.04
N ILE A 88 -3.06 18.88 -0.38
CA ILE A 88 -1.97 19.06 0.59
C ILE A 88 -0.70 19.58 -0.10
N VAL A 89 -0.30 19.00 -1.23
CA VAL A 89 0.88 19.44 -1.99
C VAL A 89 0.70 20.86 -2.50
N ALA A 90 -0.50 21.21 -2.99
CA ALA A 90 -0.79 22.56 -3.46
C ALA A 90 -0.70 23.61 -2.33
N ALA A 91 -1.13 23.27 -1.12
CA ALA A 91 -1.14 24.20 0.01
C ALA A 91 0.17 24.23 0.83
N HIS A 92 0.87 23.09 0.95
CA HIS A 92 1.99 22.91 1.88
C HIS A 92 3.25 22.30 1.23
N GLY A 93 3.22 22.05 -0.08
CA GLY A 93 4.32 21.41 -0.81
C GLY A 93 4.53 19.94 -0.43
N TYR A 94 5.60 19.35 -0.96
CA TYR A 94 5.95 17.95 -0.72
C TYR A 94 6.35 17.67 0.73
N SER A 95 7.01 18.61 1.41
CA SER A 95 7.34 18.48 2.84
C SER A 95 6.08 18.39 3.70
N GLY A 96 5.05 19.18 3.37
CA GLY A 96 3.73 19.11 4.00
C GLY A 96 3.07 17.75 3.78
N LEU A 97 3.15 17.19 2.57
CA LEU A 97 2.64 15.85 2.26
C LEU A 97 3.30 14.77 3.12
N VAL A 98 4.63 14.76 3.23
CA VAL A 98 5.37 13.78 4.03
C VAL A 98 4.98 13.89 5.51
N THR A 99 4.91 15.12 6.03
CA THR A 99 4.56 15.36 7.43
C THR A 99 3.12 14.92 7.73
N ALA A 100 2.16 15.28 6.87
CA ALA A 100 0.77 14.87 6.99
C ALA A 100 0.63 13.34 6.91
N THR A 101 1.39 12.68 6.05
CA THR A 101 1.39 11.22 5.91
C THR A 101 1.92 10.54 7.19
N LEU A 102 2.99 11.05 7.78
CA LEU A 102 3.53 10.54 9.05
C LEU A 102 2.53 10.73 10.19
N MET A 103 1.90 11.90 10.28
CA MET A 103 0.85 12.18 11.27
C MET A 103 -0.34 11.25 11.09
N ALA A 104 -0.83 11.06 9.86
CA ALA A 104 -1.91 10.13 9.56
C ALA A 104 -1.55 8.70 9.98
N GLY A 105 -0.32 8.25 9.69
CA GLY A 105 0.17 6.95 10.12
C GLY A 105 0.19 6.78 11.64
N MET A 106 0.68 7.78 12.37
CA MET A 106 0.64 7.77 13.85
C MET A 106 -0.80 7.71 14.37
N LEU A 107 -1.70 8.54 13.82
CA LEU A 107 -3.11 8.55 14.21
C LEU A 107 -3.76 7.18 14.00
N LEU A 108 -3.55 6.55 12.83
CA LEU A 108 -4.05 5.21 12.55
C LEU A 108 -3.53 4.18 13.56
N VAL A 109 -2.23 4.18 13.84
CA VAL A 109 -1.64 3.26 14.84
C VAL A 109 -2.24 3.49 16.24
N THR A 110 -2.54 4.73 16.61
CA THR A 110 -3.15 5.04 17.93
C THR A 110 -4.64 4.68 18.01
N MET A 111 -5.38 4.74 16.89
CA MET A 111 -6.80 4.39 16.86
C MET A 111 -7.03 2.87 16.82
N GLY A 112 -6.11 2.13 16.20
CA GLY A 112 -6.16 0.66 16.06
C GLY A 112 -6.78 0.19 14.76
#